data_AF-A0A7C2BIU3-F1
#
_entry.id   AF-A0A7C2BIU3-F1
#
_cell.length_a   1.000
_cell.length_b   1.000
_cell.length_c   1.000
_cell.angle_alpha   90.00
_cell.angle_beta   90.00
_cell.angle_gamma   90.00
#
_symmetry.space_group_name_H-M   'P 1'
#
loop_
_entity.id
_entity.type
_entity.pdbx_description
1 polymer ?
#
loop_
_entity_poly.entity_id
_entity_poly.type
_entity_poly.pdbx_seq_one_letter_code
_entity_poly.pdbx_strand_id
1 'polypeptide(L)' 'MTGPLADPKARAEQLLALLKAAFPDRFGPEAEADLRTRLQADAERAAQLRAQPLDFTDEPDVVFRALPDEP' A
#
# COMPACT_ATOMS: atom_id res chain seq x y z
N MET A 1 9.47 -18.10 -7.88
CA MET A 1 8.14 -18.46 -7.37
C MET A 1 7.20 -17.28 -7.55
N THR A 2 6.64 -17.08 -8.74
CA THR A 2 5.60 -16.07 -8.98
C THR A 2 4.24 -16.74 -8.75
N GLY A 3 3.84 -16.81 -7.48
CA GLY A 3 2.45 -17.15 -7.16
C GLY A 3 1.50 -16.11 -7.77
N PRO A 4 0.23 -16.45 -8.01
CA PRO A 4 -0.74 -15.51 -8.57
C PRO A 4 -0.79 -14.24 -7.71
N LEU A 5 -0.79 -13.08 -8.37
CA LEU A 5 -0.95 -11.80 -7.70
C LEU A 5 -2.29 -11.84 -6.93
N ALA A 6 -2.23 -11.64 -5.61
CA ALA A 6 -3.42 -11.63 -4.77
C ALA A 6 -4.43 -10.61 -5.29
N ASP A 7 -5.72 -10.99 -5.26
CA ASP A 7 -6.82 -10.11 -5.67
C ASP A 7 -6.69 -8.75 -4.96
N PRO A 8 -6.57 -7.64 -5.71
CA PRO A 8 -6.46 -6.30 -5.15
C PRO A 8 -7.56 -5.98 -4.14
N LYS A 9 -8.79 -6.41 -4.42
CA LYS A 9 -9.95 -6.16 -3.56
C LYS A 9 -9.86 -6.94 -2.24
N ALA A 10 -9.45 -8.20 -2.31
CA ALA A 10 -9.23 -9.01 -1.11
C ALA A 10 -8.13 -8.40 -0.22
N ARG A 11 -7.08 -7.85 -0.84
CA ARG A 11 -5.98 -7.19 -0.14
C ARG A 11 -6.42 -5.88 0.53
N ALA A 12 -7.29 -5.10 -0.12
CA ALA A 12 -7.86 -3.89 0.47
C ALA A 12 -8.71 -4.20 1.71
N GLU A 13 -9.57 -5.23 1.67
CA GLU A 13 -10.38 -5.63 2.83
C GLU A 13 -9.53 -6.17 4.00
N GLN A 14 -8.47 -6.93 3.71
CA GLN A 14 -7.51 -7.35 4.75
C GLN A 14 -6.83 -6.16 5.43
N LEU A 15 -6.44 -5.14 4.65
CA LEU A 15 -5.81 -3.94 5.20
C LEU A 15 -6.79 -3.14 6.05
N LEU A 16 -8.04 -3.01 5.59
CA LEU A 16 -9.11 -2.37 6.36
C LEU A 16 -9.36 -3.09 7.68
N ALA A 17 -9.39 -4.43 7.68
CA ALA A 17 -9.55 -5.23 8.90
C ALA A 17 -8.39 -5.01 9.88
N LEU A 18 -7.15 -4.98 9.40
CA LEU A 18 -5.96 -4.68 10.22
C LEU A 18 -6.03 -3.28 10.82
N LEU A 19 -6.44 -2.27 10.04
CA LEU A 19 -6.58 -0.89 10.53
C LEU A 19 -7.67 -0.78 11.60
N LYS A 20 -8.80 -1.46 11.42
CA LYS A 20 -9.88 -1.51 12.42
C LYS A 20 -9.44 -2.21 13.70
N ALA A 21 -8.64 -3.27 13.59
CA ALA A 21 -8.09 -3.97 14.75
C ALA A 21 -7.04 -3.14 15.49
N ALA A 22 -6.22 -2.36 14.79
CA ALA A 22 -5.20 -1.50 15.37
C ALA A 22 -5.77 -0.22 16.01
N PHE A 23 -6.87 0.29 15.47
CA PHE A 23 -7.53 1.51 15.92
C PHE A 23 -9.03 1.29 16.14
N PRO A 24 -9.42 0.51 17.16
CA PRO A 24 -10.82 0.35 17.53
C PRO A 24 -11.40 1.74 17.86
N ASP A 25 -12.66 1.97 17.50
CA ASP A 25 -13.43 3.21 17.73
C ASP A 25 -12.98 4.47 16.99
N ARG A 26 -11.93 4.40 16.16
CA ARG A 26 -11.46 5.55 15.37
C ARG A 26 -12.27 5.79 14.10
N PHE A 27 -13.01 4.80 13.64
CA PHE A 27 -13.74 4.82 12.38
C PHE A 27 -15.25 4.68 12.63
N GLY A 28 -15.99 5.76 12.35
CA GLY A 28 -17.44 5.67 12.18
C GLY A 28 -17.80 4.99 10.84
N PRO A 29 -19.06 4.61 10.63
CA PRO A 29 -19.50 3.87 9.44
C PRO A 29 -19.24 4.62 8.11
N GLU A 30 -19.39 5.95 8.10
CA GLU A 30 -19.09 6.77 6.92
C GLU A 30 -17.59 6.81 6.62
N ALA A 31 -16.75 7.00 7.65
CA ALA A 31 -15.30 7.01 7.50
C ALA A 31 -14.77 5.63 7.06
N GLU A 32 -15.39 4.54 7.52
CA GLU A 32 -15.06 3.20 7.06
C GLU A 32 -15.40 2.99 5.58
N ALA A 33 -16.55 3.49 5.12
CA ALA A 33 -16.94 3.40 3.72
C ALA A 33 -16.02 4.21 2.80
N ASP A 34 -15.66 5.43 3.21
CA ASP A 34 -14.66 6.24 2.50
C ASP A 34 -13.30 5.54 2.46
N LEU A 35 -12.82 5.07 3.61
CA LEU A 35 -11.53 4.38 3.70
C LEU A 35 -11.51 3.10 2.86
N ARG A 36 -12.57 2.30 2.88
CA ARG A 36 -12.71 1.11 2.02
C ARG A 36 -12.55 1.47 0.56
N THR A 37 -13.26 2.52 0.11
CA THR A 37 -13.22 2.96 -1.30
C THR A 37 -11.82 3.40 -1.70
N ARG A 38 -11.13 4.16 -0.85
CA ARG A 38 -9.76 4.64 -1.10
C ARG A 38 -8.77 3.48 -1.14
N LEU A 39 -8.86 2.54 -0.20
CA LEU A 39 -8.01 1.35 -0.16
C LEU A 39 -8.20 0.45 -1.39
N GLN A 40 -9.42 0.32 -1.89
CA GLN A 40 -9.69 -0.43 -3.12
C GLN A 40 -9.04 0.25 -4.33
N ALA A 41 -9.20 1.57 -4.48
CA ALA A 41 -8.58 2.33 -5.56
C ALA A 41 -7.03 2.24 -5.52
N ASP A 42 -6.44 2.34 -4.32
CA ASP A 42 -4.98 2.21 -4.15
C ASP A 42 -4.50 0.78 -4.45
N ALA A 43 -5.27 -0.24 -4.07
CA ALA A 43 -4.92 -1.62 -4.36
C ALA A 43 -4.96 -1.92 -5.87
N GLU A 44 -5.95 -1.39 -6.58
CA GLU A 44 -6.06 -1.48 -8.05
C GLU A 44 -4.89 -0.77 -8.73
N ARG A 45 -4.57 0.46 -8.31
CA ARG A 45 -3.41 1.20 -8.81
C ARG A 45 -2.11 0.46 -8.57
N ALA A 46 -1.93 -0.11 -7.38
CA ALA A 46 -0.75 -0.92 -7.06
C ALA A 46 -0.68 -2.20 -7.92
N ALA A 47 -1.80 -2.80 -8.27
CA ALA A 47 -1.84 -3.94 -9.18
C ALA A 47 -1.43 -3.55 -10.61
N GLN A 48 -1.89 -2.39 -11.09
CA GLN A 48 -1.48 -1.83 -12.39
C GLN A 48 0.02 -1.55 -12.42
N LEU A 49 0.58 -0.96 -11.35
CA LEU A 49 2.03 -0.70 -11.24
C LEU A 49 2.84 -2.00 -11.22
N ARG A 50 2.38 -3.05 -10.52
CA ARG A 50 3.05 -4.37 -10.51
C ARG A 50 3.02 -5.09 -11.87
N ALA A 51 2.07 -4.76 -12.73
CA ALA A 51 2.00 -5.30 -14.08
C ALA A 51 3.04 -4.65 -15.02
N GLN A 52 3.59 -3.50 -14.63
CA GLN A 52 4.66 -2.86 -15.38
C GLN A 52 6.00 -3.54 -15.05
N PRO A 53 6.87 -3.78 -16.04
CA PRO A 53 8.21 -4.27 -15.78
C PRO A 53 8.96 -3.21 -14.97
N LEU A 54 9.52 -3.62 -13.82
CA LEU A 54 10.44 -2.77 -13.07
C LEU A 54 11.77 -2.74 -13.83
N ASP A 55 12.17 -1.56 -14.29
CA ASP A 55 13.54 -1.34 -14.75
C ASP A 55 14.40 -1.01 -13.52
N PHE A 56 15.22 -1.96 -13.09
CA PHE A 56 16.11 -1.80 -11.94
C PHE A 56 17.31 -0.89 -12.23
N THR A 57 17.40 -0.31 -13.45
CA THR A 57 18.32 0.79 -13.74
C THR A 57 17.74 2.15 -13.35
N ASP A 58 16.44 2.25 -13.04
CA ASP A 58 15.87 3.43 -12.40
C ASP A 58 16.31 3.45 -10.93
N GLU A 59 17.27 4.32 -10.61
CA GLU A 59 17.58 4.67 -9.23
C GLU A 59 16.31 5.21 -8.55
N PRO A 60 16.04 4.86 -7.28
CA PRO A 60 14.89 5.43 -6.58
C PRO A 60 15.02 6.95 -6.52
N ASP A 61 13.91 7.66 -6.77
CA ASP A 61 13.86 9.14 -6.78
C ASP A 61 14.48 9.78 -5.52
N VAL A 62 14.45 9.06 -4.39
CA VAL A 62 15.08 9.46 -3.15
C VAL A 62 15.89 8.30 -2.58
N VAL A 63 17.22 8.47 -2.56
CA VAL A 63 18.15 7.61 -1.81
C VAL A 63 18.42 8.27 -0.47
N PHE A 64 17.99 7.65 0.63
CA PHE A 64 18.42 8.07 1.97
C PHE A 64 19.92 7.81 2.11
N ARG A 65 20.72 8.87 2.04
CA ARG A 65 22.15 8.80 2.40
C ARG A 65 22.28 9.12 3.88
N ALA A 66 23.03 8.29 4.60
CA ALA A 66 23.44 8.59 5.96
C ALA A 66 24.12 9.98 5.97
N LEU A 67 23.74 10.82 6.93
CA LEU A 67 24.47 12.06 7.18
C LEU A 67 25.92 11.68 7.51
N PRO A 68 26.91 12.38 6.94
CA PRO A 68 28.30 12.14 7.32
C PRO A 68 28.42 12.36 8.82
N ASP A 69 29.07 11.41 9.51
CA ASP A 69 29.49 11.63 10.90
C ASP A 69 30.36 12.90 10.90
N GLU A 70 29.92 13.96 11.58
CA GLU A 70 30.71 15.18 11.73
C GLU A 70 32.03 14.85 12.46
N PRO A 71 33.15 15.50 12.07
CA PRO A 71 34.48 15.21 12.62
C PRO A 71 34.65 15.58 14.10
#